data_AF-A0A538I2C6-F1
#
_entry.id   AF-A0A538I2C6-F1
#
_cell.length_a   1.000
_cell.length_b   1.000
_cell.length_c   1.000
_cell.angle_alpha   90.00
_cell.angle_beta   90.00
_cell.angle_gamma   90.00
#
_symmetry.space_group_name_H-M   'P 1'
#
loop_
_entity.id
_entity.type
_entity.pdbx_description
1 polymer ?
#
loop_
_entity_poly.entity_id
_entity_poly.type
_entity_poly.pdbx_seq_one_letter_code
_entity_poly.pdbx_strand_id
1 'polypeptide(L)'
;MRPRRDPARRQGRGGWDAGRTVAAARDRARDGPRDADGRGNARGRPARRRRRGCGRRARVRRADAAVDPRGRLPRSRRGRDFLSAIPVIVGYVLREALRRRVFAVVLLLTAVFLVLFWVANHYVHGELRTLQVPQDVPVDARTFASAFLGGLALFATMFLGVVLAVFLTLGAVRGDAERGLLQPLVVRPVGRSTFLVARFLGAVAVTAPYVIVVDLAAVVITGLTMHWWPDRIATPAVEVACAVAIVTALALLGSIFLSSTANGIAIFMLFGAGLVAGLLGTIGHVIGSTAIRHASTVAAYLTPFEALYQDALRQLTSSTTGLTGFLLQLGPFGGAYVHGWPVRLWAAAFFVLVGVTALLAFRRRDL
;
A
#
# COMPACT_ATOMS: atom_id res chain seq x y z
N MET A 1 17.46 63.49 26.47
CA MET A 1 17.33 64.34 25.27
C MET A 1 16.76 63.51 24.11
N ARG A 2 15.46 63.66 23.83
CA ARG A 2 14.93 63.63 22.44
C ARG A 2 15.36 64.98 21.79
N PRO A 3 15.37 65.20 20.45
CA PRO A 3 14.25 64.81 19.59
C PRO A 3 14.47 64.63 18.06
N ARG A 4 13.42 64.08 17.40
CA ARG A 4 12.79 64.52 16.11
C ARG A 4 13.60 64.32 14.80
N ARG A 5 13.01 63.99 13.64
CA ARG A 5 11.68 64.30 13.08
C ARG A 5 11.39 63.44 11.82
N ASP A 6 10.15 62.96 11.74
CA ASP A 6 9.31 62.63 10.56
C ASP A 6 9.23 63.79 9.50
N PRO A 7 8.32 63.80 8.50
CA PRO A 7 7.92 62.85 7.42
C PRO A 7 7.70 63.59 6.06
N ALA A 8 7.24 62.91 4.99
CA ALA A 8 6.15 63.36 4.05
C ALA A 8 6.08 62.40 2.83
N ARG A 9 4.94 61.81 2.38
CA ARG A 9 3.63 62.31 1.89
C ARG A 9 3.68 63.09 0.56
N ARG A 10 3.09 62.52 -0.51
CA ARG A 10 1.89 62.98 -1.28
C ARG A 10 1.91 62.53 -2.76
N GLN A 11 0.81 61.93 -3.23
CA GLN A 11 -0.17 62.42 -4.24
C GLN A 11 0.33 62.37 -5.70
N GLY A 12 -0.48 62.07 -6.72
CA GLY A 12 -1.94 61.95 -6.88
C GLY A 12 -2.22 61.04 -8.11
N ARG A 13 -3.45 60.57 -8.37
CA ARG A 13 -4.70 61.24 -8.81
C ARG A 13 -5.01 60.86 -10.27
N GLY A 14 -6.25 60.45 -10.49
CA GLY A 14 -6.90 60.25 -11.80
C GLY A 14 -7.34 58.79 -11.98
N GLY A 15 -8.60 58.39 -11.89
CA GLY A 15 -9.86 59.13 -11.88
C GLY A 15 -10.77 58.59 -12.99
N TRP A 16 -12.03 58.33 -12.61
CA TRP A 16 -13.23 58.15 -13.44
C TRP A 16 -13.44 56.79 -14.11
N ASP A 17 -14.64 56.24 -14.24
CA ASP A 17 -15.90 56.24 -13.47
C ASP A 17 -16.84 55.24 -14.21
N ALA A 18 -17.97 54.90 -13.60
CA ALA A 18 -19.12 54.16 -14.14
C ALA A 18 -18.93 52.62 -14.28
N GLY A 19 -19.50 51.82 -13.39
CA GLY A 19 -20.91 51.47 -13.49
C GLY A 19 -21.42 50.72 -12.26
N ARG A 20 -22.03 51.51 -11.38
CA ARG A 20 -22.92 51.19 -10.25
C ARG A 20 -24.06 50.22 -10.61
N THR A 21 -24.78 49.52 -9.73
CA THR A 21 -24.79 49.35 -8.26
C THR A 21 -25.95 48.40 -7.89
N VAL A 22 -25.76 47.65 -6.80
CA VAL A 22 -26.68 47.47 -5.64
C VAL A 22 -28.00 46.73 -5.92
N ALA A 23 -28.22 45.51 -5.44
CA ALA A 23 -28.27 45.02 -4.04
C ALA A 23 -29.54 45.41 -3.27
N ALA A 24 -30.08 44.42 -2.56
CA ALA A 24 -30.90 44.42 -1.33
C ALA A 24 -32.01 43.37 -1.51
N ALA A 25 -32.00 42.22 -0.83
CA ALA A 25 -32.11 41.98 0.62
C ALA A 25 -33.50 42.30 1.18
N ARG A 26 -33.99 41.35 2.02
CA ARG A 26 -35.13 41.39 2.94
C ARG A 26 -36.51 41.21 2.29
N ASP A 27 -37.54 40.62 2.90
CA ASP A 27 -37.81 39.87 4.15
C ASP A 27 -39.36 39.70 4.14
N ARG A 28 -39.91 38.73 4.89
CA ARG A 28 -41.35 38.59 5.28
C ARG A 28 -42.34 38.16 4.18
N ALA A 29 -43.03 37.03 4.29
CA ALA A 29 -44.08 36.60 5.24
C ALA A 29 -45.52 36.99 4.83
N ARG A 30 -46.36 35.94 4.82
CA ARG A 30 -47.81 35.87 5.07
C ARG A 30 -48.84 36.29 4.01
N ASP A 31 -49.75 35.32 3.82
CA ASP A 31 -51.20 35.40 3.73
C ASP A 31 -51.87 36.07 2.51
N GLY A 32 -52.77 35.31 1.88
CA GLY A 32 -54.00 35.87 1.30
C GLY A 32 -54.33 35.39 -0.12
N PRO A 33 -55.63 35.35 -0.51
CA PRO A 33 -56.19 34.20 -1.21
C PRO A 33 -56.75 34.50 -2.61
N ARG A 34 -57.09 33.39 -3.31
CA ARG A 34 -58.21 33.17 -4.26
C ARG A 34 -58.57 34.29 -5.25
N ASP A 35 -58.65 33.91 -6.53
CA ASP A 35 -59.80 34.29 -7.35
C ASP A 35 -60.20 33.15 -8.31
N ALA A 36 -61.51 32.99 -8.42
CA ALA A 36 -62.20 31.92 -9.13
C ALA A 36 -62.84 32.46 -10.40
N ASP A 37 -62.65 31.74 -11.49
CA ASP A 37 -63.44 31.82 -12.70
C ASP A 37 -64.85 31.26 -12.49
N GLY A 38 -65.80 31.76 -13.28
CA GLY A 38 -66.97 30.97 -13.67
C GLY A 38 -68.33 31.55 -13.28
N ARG A 39 -68.79 32.48 -14.11
CA ARG A 39 -70.19 32.90 -14.26
C ARG A 39 -71.14 31.71 -14.47
N GLY A 40 -72.40 31.84 -14.05
CA GLY A 40 -73.48 31.12 -14.74
C GLY A 40 -74.67 30.62 -13.90
N ASN A 41 -75.43 31.55 -13.34
CA ASN A 41 -76.89 31.65 -13.35
C ASN A 41 -77.83 30.47 -12.94
N ALA A 42 -78.84 30.89 -12.18
CA ALA A 42 -80.24 30.43 -12.17
C ALA A 42 -80.70 29.30 -11.22
N ARG A 43 -81.37 29.78 -10.15
CA ARG A 43 -82.71 29.39 -9.65
C ARG A 43 -82.88 28.06 -8.92
N GLY A 44 -83.43 28.18 -7.69
CA GLY A 44 -84.45 27.25 -7.19
C GLY A 44 -84.07 26.41 -5.96
N ARG A 45 -84.33 26.96 -4.77
CA ARG A 45 -84.53 26.23 -3.50
C ARG A 45 -85.74 25.25 -3.60
N PRO A 46 -86.07 24.47 -2.55
CA PRO A 46 -85.25 23.54 -1.75
C PRO A 46 -85.98 22.19 -1.55
N ALA A 47 -85.41 21.35 -0.68
CA ALA A 47 -86.10 20.42 0.23
C ALA A 47 -85.98 18.89 -0.04
N ARG A 48 -85.38 18.27 0.99
CA ARG A 48 -85.89 17.10 1.74
C ARG A 48 -85.98 15.73 1.03
N ARG A 49 -85.43 14.78 1.81
CA ARG A 49 -85.88 13.40 2.11
C ARG A 49 -85.17 12.24 1.38
N ARG A 50 -84.53 11.45 2.27
CA ARG A 50 -84.71 10.01 2.51
C ARG A 50 -84.20 9.01 1.45
N ARG A 51 -83.24 8.23 1.96
CA ARG A 51 -83.20 6.75 2.06
C ARG A 51 -83.01 5.90 0.80
N ARG A 52 -82.07 4.96 1.01
CA ARG A 52 -81.99 3.55 0.57
C ARG A 52 -81.46 3.30 -0.84
N GLY A 53 -80.48 2.39 -0.90
CA GLY A 53 -80.05 1.74 -2.14
C GLY A 53 -78.79 0.92 -1.93
N CYS A 54 -78.96 -0.37 -1.62
CA CYS A 54 -77.90 -1.38 -1.58
C CYS A 54 -77.16 -1.49 -2.92
N GLY A 55 -75.85 -1.79 -2.90
CA GLY A 55 -75.18 -2.26 -4.11
C GLY A 55 -73.66 -2.38 -4.02
N ARG A 56 -73.19 -3.63 -3.90
CA ARG A 56 -71.87 -4.15 -4.32
C ARG A 56 -70.61 -3.58 -3.63
N ARG A 57 -70.20 -4.26 -2.55
CA ARG A 57 -68.80 -4.29 -2.10
C ARG A 57 -67.98 -5.14 -3.08
N ALA A 58 -67.15 -4.49 -3.89
CA ALA A 58 -66.02 -5.14 -4.54
C ALA A 58 -65.02 -5.60 -3.46
N ARG A 59 -64.64 -6.87 -3.51
CA ARG A 59 -63.62 -7.47 -2.64
C ARG A 59 -62.27 -6.81 -2.92
N VAL A 60 -61.80 -5.97 -2.00
CA VAL A 60 -60.37 -5.64 -1.91
C VAL A 60 -59.71 -6.81 -1.18
N ARG A 61 -58.81 -7.51 -1.89
CA ARG A 61 -57.93 -8.54 -1.30
C ARG A 61 -57.18 -7.92 -0.13
N ARG A 62 -57.34 -8.50 1.07
CA ARG A 62 -56.46 -8.25 2.21
C ARG A 62 -55.02 -8.53 1.76
N ALA A 63 -54.17 -7.52 1.84
CA ALA A 63 -52.74 -7.73 1.92
C ALA A 63 -52.45 -8.35 3.29
N ASP A 64 -51.70 -9.45 3.28
CA ASP A 64 -51.32 -10.17 4.48
C ASP A 64 -50.57 -9.25 5.46
N ALA A 65 -51.00 -9.35 6.71
CA ALA A 65 -50.36 -8.76 7.86
C ALA A 65 -49.00 -9.44 8.07
N ALA A 66 -47.94 -8.87 7.51
CA ALA A 66 -46.56 -9.27 7.83
C ALA A 66 -45.55 -8.11 7.67
N VAL A 67 -45.96 -6.87 7.91
CA VAL A 67 -45.01 -5.76 8.14
C VAL A 67 -45.15 -5.31 9.59
N ASP A 68 -44.77 -6.21 10.48
CA ASP A 68 -44.56 -5.93 11.89
C ASP A 68 -43.12 -5.39 12.07
N PRO A 69 -42.92 -4.12 12.47
CA PRO A 69 -41.58 -3.55 12.65
C PRO A 69 -40.87 -4.07 13.91
N ARG A 70 -41.36 -5.15 14.54
CA ARG A 70 -40.77 -5.80 15.72
C ARG A 70 -40.28 -7.23 15.49
N GLY A 71 -40.16 -7.66 14.24
CA GLY A 71 -39.49 -8.91 13.89
C GLY A 71 -38.03 -8.91 14.35
N ARG A 72 -37.63 -9.91 15.16
CA ARG A 72 -36.23 -10.11 15.54
C ARG A 72 -35.39 -10.23 14.26
N LEU A 73 -34.50 -9.26 14.04
CA LEU A 73 -33.49 -9.34 13.00
C LEU A 73 -32.78 -10.70 13.14
N PRO A 74 -32.67 -11.52 12.08
CA PRO A 74 -31.90 -12.74 12.15
C PRO A 74 -30.48 -12.32 12.56
N ARG A 75 -30.03 -12.80 13.72
CA ARG A 75 -28.66 -12.60 14.21
C ARG A 75 -27.74 -12.95 13.05
N SER A 76 -27.06 -11.92 12.54
CA SER A 76 -26.24 -12.02 11.35
C SER A 76 -25.28 -13.18 11.47
N ARG A 77 -25.16 -13.95 10.39
CA ARG A 77 -24.04 -14.89 10.16
C ARG A 77 -22.75 -14.06 9.96
N ARG A 78 -22.37 -13.31 11.00
CA ARG A 78 -21.33 -12.28 11.01
C ARG A 78 -19.95 -12.82 10.62
N GLY A 79 -19.73 -14.14 10.79
CA GLY A 79 -18.50 -14.82 10.41
C GLY A 79 -18.46 -15.33 8.96
N ARG A 80 -19.61 -15.68 8.34
CA ARG A 80 -19.62 -16.20 6.95
C ARG A 80 -19.59 -15.09 5.91
N ASP A 81 -20.23 -13.96 6.20
CA ASP A 81 -20.19 -12.77 5.32
C ASP A 81 -18.79 -12.11 5.33
N PHE A 82 -18.01 -12.30 6.41
CA PHE A 82 -16.63 -11.83 6.52
C PHE A 82 -15.71 -12.53 5.51
N LEU A 83 -15.75 -13.86 5.44
CA LEU A 83 -14.88 -14.65 4.56
C LEU A 83 -15.31 -14.52 3.08
N SER A 84 -16.59 -14.33 2.79
CA SER A 84 -17.07 -14.16 1.42
C SER A 84 -16.85 -12.76 0.85
N ALA A 85 -16.76 -11.71 1.68
CA ALA A 85 -16.50 -10.34 1.23
C ALA A 85 -15.01 -10.07 0.91
N ILE A 86 -14.08 -10.74 1.61
CA ILE A 86 -12.63 -10.61 1.40
C ILE A 86 -12.21 -10.84 -0.06
N PRO A 87 -12.54 -11.96 -0.73
CA PRO A 87 -12.10 -12.22 -2.09
C PRO A 87 -12.66 -11.20 -3.10
N VAL A 88 -13.86 -10.66 -2.85
CA VAL A 88 -14.47 -9.62 -3.70
C VAL A 88 -13.69 -8.31 -3.57
N ILE A 89 -13.36 -7.90 -2.34
CA ILE A 89 -12.58 -6.68 -2.08
C ILE A 89 -11.15 -6.84 -2.62
N VAL A 90 -10.50 -7.97 -2.38
CA VAL A 90 -9.18 -8.30 -2.92
C VAL A 90 -9.19 -8.24 -4.45
N GLY A 91 -10.18 -8.85 -5.09
CA GLY A 91 -10.32 -8.81 -6.55
C GLY A 91 -10.55 -7.39 -7.09
N TYR A 92 -11.27 -6.54 -6.35
CA TYR A 92 -11.44 -5.13 -6.71
C TYR A 92 -10.14 -4.35 -6.57
N VAL A 93 -9.43 -4.49 -5.45
CA VAL A 93 -8.13 -3.86 -5.19
C VAL A 93 -7.11 -4.28 -6.25
N LEU A 94 -7.12 -5.55 -6.66
CA LEU A 94 -6.26 -6.10 -7.71
C LEU A 94 -6.54 -5.45 -9.07
N ARG A 95 -7.81 -5.38 -9.50
CA ARG A 95 -8.18 -4.76 -10.78
C ARG A 95 -7.89 -3.26 -10.79
N GLU A 96 -8.13 -2.59 -9.67
CA GLU A 96 -7.85 -1.18 -9.49
C GLU A 96 -6.34 -0.90 -9.52
N ALA A 97 -5.55 -1.72 -8.84
CA ALA A 97 -4.09 -1.67 -8.86
C ALA A 97 -3.52 -1.81 -10.28
N LEU A 98 -3.99 -2.82 -11.02
CA LEU A 98 -3.52 -3.11 -12.38
C LEU A 98 -3.91 -2.03 -13.41
N ARG A 99 -5.00 -1.29 -13.18
CA ARG A 99 -5.44 -0.20 -14.07
C ARG A 99 -4.69 1.11 -13.86
N ARG A 100 -3.96 1.26 -12.75
CA ARG A 100 -3.24 2.50 -12.45
C ARG A 100 -2.00 2.63 -13.32
N ARG A 101 -1.77 3.84 -13.85
CA ARG A 101 -0.55 4.18 -14.62
C ARG A 101 0.73 3.86 -13.85
N VAL A 102 0.70 3.97 -12.52
CA VAL A 102 1.84 3.63 -11.65
C VAL A 102 2.26 2.18 -11.81
N PHE A 103 1.32 1.24 -11.93
CA PHE A 103 1.64 -0.17 -12.15
C PHE A 103 2.36 -0.38 -13.49
N ALA A 104 1.89 0.30 -14.55
CA ALA A 104 2.55 0.26 -15.85
C ALA A 104 3.97 0.86 -15.80
N VAL A 105 4.17 1.94 -15.04
CA VAL A 105 5.51 2.52 -14.80
C VAL A 105 6.42 1.52 -14.10
N VAL A 106 5.96 0.87 -13.03
CA VAL A 106 6.75 -0.18 -12.32
C VAL A 106 7.10 -1.33 -13.27
N LEU A 107 6.14 -1.81 -14.05
CA LEU A 107 6.36 -2.89 -15.02
C LEU A 107 7.38 -2.49 -16.11
N LEU A 108 7.29 -1.25 -16.61
CA LEU A 108 8.26 -0.71 -17.56
C LEU A 108 9.66 -0.63 -16.95
N LEU A 109 9.79 -0.08 -15.74
CA LEU A 109 11.07 -0.03 -15.02
C LEU A 109 11.62 -1.42 -14.75
N THR A 110 10.76 -2.41 -14.49
CA THR A 110 11.13 -3.81 -14.32
C THR A 110 11.68 -4.39 -15.61
N ALA A 111 11.01 -4.16 -16.74
CA ALA A 111 11.49 -4.61 -18.04
C ALA A 111 12.85 -3.98 -18.38
N VAL A 112 13.01 -2.68 -18.15
CA VAL A 112 14.29 -1.98 -18.32
C VAL A 112 15.36 -2.58 -17.42
N PHE A 113 15.05 -2.83 -16.15
CA PHE A 113 15.95 -3.49 -15.21
C PHE A 113 16.38 -4.89 -15.71
N LEU A 114 15.45 -5.74 -16.14
CA LEU A 114 15.76 -7.08 -16.64
C LEU A 114 16.62 -7.05 -17.90
N VAL A 115 16.37 -6.11 -18.82
CA VAL A 115 17.20 -5.92 -20.01
C VAL A 115 18.61 -5.48 -19.62
N LEU A 116 18.74 -4.47 -18.76
CA LEU A 116 20.04 -4.00 -18.25
C LEU A 116 20.78 -5.13 -17.50
N PHE A 117 20.07 -5.93 -16.71
CA PHE A 117 20.63 -7.05 -16.00
C PHE A 117 21.14 -8.14 -16.95
N TRP A 118 20.37 -8.47 -17.99
CA TRP A 118 20.81 -9.40 -19.04
C TRP A 118 22.06 -8.88 -19.77
N VAL A 119 22.07 -7.60 -20.15
CA VAL A 119 23.24 -6.95 -20.77
C VAL A 119 24.46 -7.01 -19.84
N ALA A 120 24.29 -6.71 -18.55
CA ALA A 120 25.37 -6.78 -17.57
C ALA A 120 25.93 -8.21 -17.44
N ASN A 121 25.08 -9.23 -17.36
CA ASN A 121 25.53 -10.63 -17.32
C ASN A 121 26.29 -11.02 -18.59
N HIS A 122 25.84 -10.55 -19.77
CA HIS A 122 26.51 -10.84 -21.03
C HIS A 122 27.93 -10.25 -21.09
N TYR A 123 28.09 -8.97 -20.71
CA TYR A 123 29.41 -8.33 -20.69
C TYR A 123 30.34 -8.97 -19.66
N VAL A 124 29.86 -9.22 -18.43
CA VAL A 124 30.69 -9.83 -17.38
C VAL A 124 31.12 -11.24 -17.78
N HIS A 125 30.26 -12.04 -18.41
CA HIS A 125 30.64 -13.36 -18.92
C HIS A 125 31.72 -13.29 -20.02
N GLY A 126 31.70 -12.25 -20.85
CA GLY A 126 32.76 -11.99 -21.82
C GLY A 126 34.12 -11.73 -21.17
N GLU A 127 34.15 -10.84 -20.17
CA GLU A 127 35.37 -10.50 -19.41
C GLU A 127 35.90 -11.70 -18.60
N LEU A 128 35.01 -12.54 -18.05
CA LEU A 128 35.45 -13.73 -17.31
C LEU A 128 36.20 -14.76 -18.19
N ARG A 129 35.99 -14.75 -19.51
CA ARG A 129 36.72 -15.63 -20.43
C ARG A 129 38.13 -15.15 -20.74
N THR A 130 38.39 -13.85 -20.62
CA THR A 130 39.69 -13.23 -20.87
C THR A 130 40.55 -13.19 -19.60
N LEU A 131 39.92 -13.26 -18.42
CA LEU A 131 40.60 -13.32 -17.13
C LEU A 131 41.35 -14.65 -16.93
N GLN A 132 42.68 -14.59 -17.00
CA GLN A 132 43.56 -15.65 -16.54
C GLN A 132 43.77 -15.52 -15.03
N VAL A 133 42.97 -16.25 -14.24
CA VAL A 133 43.17 -16.31 -12.78
C VAL A 133 44.37 -17.22 -12.50
N PRO A 134 45.41 -16.75 -11.79
CA PRO A 134 46.51 -17.61 -11.36
C PRO A 134 45.99 -18.82 -10.57
N GLN A 135 46.50 -20.01 -10.88
CA GLN A 135 46.07 -21.30 -10.29
C GLN A 135 46.28 -21.35 -8.76
N ASP A 136 47.09 -20.44 -8.21
CA ASP A 136 47.47 -20.40 -6.80
C ASP A 136 46.41 -19.73 -5.89
N VAL A 137 45.40 -19.08 -6.47
CA VAL A 137 44.31 -18.45 -5.73
C VAL A 137 43.04 -19.31 -5.83
N PRO A 138 42.53 -19.88 -4.73
CA PRO A 138 41.34 -20.73 -4.73
C PRO A 138 40.05 -19.89 -4.82
N VAL A 139 39.94 -19.06 -5.87
CA VAL A 139 38.77 -18.23 -6.15
C VAL A 139 38.23 -18.57 -7.53
N ASP A 140 37.05 -19.18 -7.55
CA ASP A 140 36.27 -19.30 -8.77
C ASP A 140 35.62 -17.94 -9.11
N ALA A 141 36.29 -17.19 -9.98
CA ALA A 141 35.86 -15.85 -10.41
C ALA A 141 34.47 -15.87 -11.08
N ARG A 142 34.11 -16.97 -11.75
CA ARG A 142 32.82 -17.10 -12.40
C ARG A 142 31.71 -17.30 -11.39
N THR A 143 31.90 -18.20 -10.42
CA THR A 143 30.95 -18.41 -9.32
C THR A 143 30.82 -17.15 -8.45
N PHE A 144 31.92 -16.41 -8.25
CA PHE A 144 31.86 -15.11 -7.58
C PHE A 144 30.99 -14.12 -8.35
N ALA A 145 31.27 -13.91 -9.63
CA ALA A 145 30.58 -12.92 -10.44
C ALA A 145 29.09 -13.24 -10.61
N SER A 146 28.72 -14.51 -10.84
CA SER A 146 27.33 -14.92 -10.98
C SER A 146 26.56 -14.75 -9.68
N ALA A 147 27.13 -15.16 -8.54
CA ALA A 147 26.52 -14.97 -7.23
C ALA A 147 26.41 -13.48 -6.85
N PHE A 148 27.42 -12.68 -7.18
CA PHE A 148 27.42 -11.23 -6.94
C PHE A 148 26.31 -10.54 -7.75
N LEU A 149 26.22 -10.83 -9.05
CA LEU A 149 25.15 -10.31 -9.91
C LEU A 149 23.77 -10.81 -9.46
N GLY A 150 23.65 -12.08 -9.07
CA GLY A 150 22.43 -12.64 -8.49
C GLY A 150 21.99 -11.91 -7.22
N GLY A 151 22.93 -11.60 -6.32
CA GLY A 151 22.66 -10.79 -5.13
C GLY A 151 22.20 -9.36 -5.45
N LEU A 152 22.82 -8.70 -6.45
CA LEU A 152 22.37 -7.41 -6.95
C LEU A 152 20.96 -7.46 -7.55
N ALA A 153 20.62 -8.55 -8.25
CA ALA A 153 19.28 -8.72 -8.79
C ALA A 153 18.24 -8.96 -7.70
N LEU A 154 18.57 -9.76 -6.68
CA LEU A 154 17.71 -9.98 -5.52
C LEU A 154 17.41 -8.65 -4.79
N PHE A 155 18.45 -7.82 -4.62
CA PHE A 155 18.31 -6.47 -4.07
C PHE A 155 17.35 -5.62 -4.90
N ALA A 156 17.60 -5.52 -6.21
CA ALA A 156 16.78 -4.72 -7.11
C ALA A 156 15.33 -5.20 -7.10
N THR A 157 15.11 -6.52 -7.04
CA THR A 157 13.79 -7.15 -6.95
C THR A 157 13.07 -6.78 -5.66
N MET A 158 13.76 -6.87 -4.50
CA MET A 158 13.19 -6.43 -3.22
C MET A 158 12.83 -4.94 -3.27
N PHE A 159 13.73 -4.10 -3.78
CA PHE A 159 13.52 -2.66 -3.89
C PHE A 159 12.29 -2.34 -4.76
N LEU A 160 12.20 -2.93 -5.96
CA LEU A 160 11.04 -2.78 -6.84
C LEU A 160 9.74 -3.29 -6.19
N GLY A 161 9.81 -4.41 -5.46
CA GLY A 161 8.70 -4.95 -4.69
C GLY A 161 8.23 -4.00 -3.58
N VAL A 162 9.15 -3.38 -2.85
CA VAL A 162 8.85 -2.37 -1.82
C VAL A 162 8.26 -1.11 -2.44
N VAL A 163 8.82 -0.62 -3.56
CA VAL A 163 8.27 0.53 -4.30
C VAL A 163 6.81 0.25 -4.66
N LEU A 164 6.54 -0.92 -5.25
CA LEU A 164 5.18 -1.33 -5.62
C LEU A 164 4.27 -1.43 -4.39
N ALA A 165 4.74 -2.05 -3.31
CA ALA A 165 3.99 -2.16 -2.05
C ALA A 165 3.61 -0.81 -1.46
N VAL A 166 4.55 0.14 -1.43
CA VAL A 166 4.30 1.51 -0.98
C VAL A 166 3.23 2.15 -1.86
N PHE A 167 3.35 2.09 -3.19
CA PHE A 167 2.35 2.70 -4.08
C PHE A 167 0.96 2.09 -3.96
N LEU A 168 0.85 0.79 -3.71
CA LEU A 168 -0.44 0.11 -3.49
C LEU A 168 -1.08 0.48 -2.15
N THR A 169 -0.26 0.85 -1.17
CA THR A 169 -0.70 1.21 0.19
C THR A 169 -0.77 2.72 0.43
N LEU A 170 -0.26 3.55 -0.50
CA LEU A 170 -0.38 5.01 -0.49
C LEU A 170 -1.85 5.42 -0.41
N GLY A 171 -2.19 6.17 0.63
CA GLY A 171 -3.53 6.69 0.83
C GLY A 171 -4.59 5.63 1.15
N ALA A 172 -4.20 4.42 1.54
CA ALA A 172 -5.12 3.30 1.77
C ALA A 172 -6.21 3.55 2.83
N VAL A 173 -5.92 4.41 3.82
CA VAL A 173 -6.84 4.72 4.91
C VAL A 173 -7.11 6.24 4.95
N ARG A 174 -6.08 7.06 5.18
CA ARG A 174 -6.25 8.51 5.22
C ARG A 174 -6.42 9.18 3.86
N GLY A 175 -5.86 8.63 2.78
CA GLY A 175 -6.05 9.20 1.44
C GLY A 175 -7.50 9.06 0.94
N ASP A 176 -8.17 7.98 1.31
CA ASP A 176 -9.61 7.80 1.06
C ASP A 176 -10.46 8.73 1.96
N ALA A 177 -9.99 9.03 3.18
CA ALA A 177 -10.60 10.01 4.07
C ALA A 177 -10.50 11.45 3.54
N GLU A 178 -9.33 11.85 3.07
CA GLU A 178 -9.06 13.17 2.48
C GLU A 178 -9.84 13.41 1.18
N ARG A 179 -10.21 12.34 0.45
CA ARG A 179 -10.99 12.41 -0.80
C ARG A 179 -12.51 12.39 -0.60
N GLY A 180 -13.00 12.43 0.64
CA GLY A 180 -14.44 12.45 0.94
C GLY A 180 -15.18 11.13 0.68
N LEU A 181 -14.46 10.03 0.41
CA LEU A 181 -15.03 8.70 0.17
C LEU A 181 -15.53 8.01 1.46
N LEU A 182 -15.44 8.68 2.62
CA LEU A 182 -15.99 8.18 3.88
C LEU A 182 -17.53 8.29 3.93
N GLN A 183 -18.14 9.24 3.22
CA GLN A 183 -19.60 9.46 3.27
C GLN A 183 -20.42 8.25 2.77
N PRO A 184 -20.04 7.53 1.70
CA PRO A 184 -20.75 6.33 1.26
C PRO A 184 -20.44 5.06 2.09
N LEU A 185 -19.29 5.00 2.77
CA LEU A 185 -18.87 3.82 3.54
C LEU A 185 -19.68 3.65 4.84
N VAL A 186 -20.32 4.72 5.32
CA VAL A 186 -21.23 4.70 6.49
C VAL A 186 -22.50 3.87 6.22
N VAL A 187 -22.90 3.70 4.96
CA VAL A 187 -24.20 3.10 4.59
C VAL A 187 -24.17 1.57 4.57
N ARG A 188 -22.99 0.95 4.42
CA ARG A 188 -22.82 -0.50 4.61
C ARG A 188 -21.65 -0.74 5.57
N PRO A 189 -21.88 -1.23 6.79
CA PRO A 189 -20.83 -1.42 7.77
C PRO A 189 -19.99 -2.64 7.39
N VAL A 190 -19.11 -2.48 6.41
CA VAL A 190 -17.99 -3.40 6.23
C VAL A 190 -17.13 -3.25 7.47
N GLY A 191 -16.86 -4.36 8.16
CA GLY A 191 -16.08 -4.34 9.40
C GLY A 191 -14.74 -3.62 9.19
N ARG A 192 -14.41 -2.68 10.09
CA ARG A 192 -13.15 -1.91 10.06
C ARG A 192 -11.91 -2.83 9.92
N SER A 193 -11.90 -3.97 10.62
CA SER A 193 -10.86 -4.99 10.49
C SER A 193 -10.89 -5.72 9.15
N THR A 194 -12.07 -6.03 8.61
CA THR A 194 -12.23 -6.68 7.30
C THR A 194 -11.63 -5.85 6.18
N PHE A 195 -11.85 -4.54 6.21
CA PHE A 195 -11.30 -3.63 5.22
C PHE A 195 -9.76 -3.61 5.24
N LEU A 196 -9.17 -3.48 6.43
CA LEU A 196 -7.71 -3.46 6.58
C LEU A 196 -7.08 -4.78 6.13
N VAL A 197 -7.63 -5.91 6.57
CA VAL A 197 -7.14 -7.24 6.18
C VAL A 197 -7.30 -7.48 4.68
N ALA A 198 -8.45 -7.12 4.08
CA ALA A 198 -8.65 -7.27 2.65
C ALA A 198 -7.70 -6.38 1.83
N ARG A 199 -7.37 -5.19 2.32
CA ARG A 199 -6.41 -4.28 1.66
C ARG A 199 -4.98 -4.76 1.77
N PHE A 200 -4.60 -5.31 2.92
CA PHE A 200 -3.32 -6.01 3.10
C PHE A 200 -3.21 -7.22 2.16
N LEU A 201 -4.20 -8.10 2.16
CA LEU A 201 -4.22 -9.27 1.29
C LEU A 201 -4.21 -8.87 -0.19
N GLY A 202 -4.94 -7.81 -0.58
CA GLY A 202 -4.92 -7.29 -1.93
C GLY A 202 -3.55 -6.77 -2.36
N ALA A 203 -2.86 -6.03 -1.49
CA ALA A 203 -1.51 -5.56 -1.77
C ALA A 203 -0.51 -6.72 -1.87
N VAL A 204 -0.52 -7.66 -0.92
CA VAL A 204 0.36 -8.84 -0.94
C VAL A 204 0.08 -9.77 -2.13
N ALA A 205 -1.18 -9.94 -2.52
CA ALA A 205 -1.56 -10.73 -3.69
C ALA A 205 -1.00 -10.15 -5.00
N VAL A 206 -0.65 -8.86 -5.04
CA VAL A 206 0.04 -8.24 -6.17
C VAL A 206 1.56 -8.33 -6.00
N THR A 207 2.07 -7.94 -4.84
CA THR A 207 3.52 -7.76 -4.64
C THR A 207 4.27 -9.07 -4.52
N ALA A 208 3.71 -10.09 -3.86
CA ALA A 208 4.41 -11.36 -3.67
C ALA A 208 4.60 -12.12 -5.00
N PRO A 209 3.57 -12.32 -5.85
CA PRO A 209 3.78 -12.94 -7.17
C PRO A 209 4.71 -12.13 -8.06
N TYR A 210 4.60 -10.79 -8.01
CA TYR A 210 5.49 -9.90 -8.76
C TYR A 210 6.96 -10.10 -8.40
N VAL A 211 7.31 -10.05 -7.10
CA VAL A 211 8.67 -10.27 -6.60
C VAL A 211 9.19 -11.64 -7.01
N ILE A 212 8.37 -12.69 -6.85
CA ILE A 212 8.74 -14.06 -7.22
C ILE A 212 9.04 -14.16 -8.72
N VAL A 213 8.19 -13.59 -9.58
CA VAL A 213 8.38 -13.63 -11.04
C VAL A 213 9.66 -12.90 -11.45
N VAL A 214 9.93 -11.73 -10.87
CA VAL A 214 11.12 -10.93 -11.21
C VAL A 214 12.40 -11.63 -10.73
N ASP A 215 12.40 -12.21 -9.53
CA ASP A 215 13.54 -12.97 -9.00
C ASP A 215 13.82 -14.20 -9.86
N LEU A 216 12.79 -14.99 -10.18
CA LEU A 216 12.92 -16.14 -11.07
C LEU A 216 13.40 -15.74 -12.47
N ALA A 217 12.93 -14.62 -13.01
CA ALA A 217 13.41 -14.10 -14.29
C ALA A 217 14.91 -13.74 -14.22
N ALA A 218 15.36 -13.12 -13.13
CA ALA A 218 16.77 -12.83 -12.92
C ALA A 218 17.61 -14.11 -12.81
N VAL A 219 17.15 -15.11 -12.06
CA VAL A 219 17.80 -16.42 -11.96
C VAL A 219 17.91 -17.10 -13.33
N VAL A 220 16.83 -17.08 -14.12
CA VAL A 220 16.83 -17.63 -15.48
C VAL A 220 17.81 -16.88 -16.38
N ILE A 221 17.85 -15.54 -16.31
CA ILE A 221 18.82 -14.75 -17.06
C ILE A 221 20.25 -15.19 -16.73
N THR A 222 20.61 -15.23 -15.45
CA THR A 222 21.95 -15.64 -15.01
C THR A 222 22.25 -17.10 -15.39
N GLY A 223 21.27 -18.00 -15.30
CA GLY A 223 21.42 -19.40 -15.72
C GLY A 223 21.68 -19.54 -17.23
N LEU A 224 21.02 -18.73 -18.06
CA LEU A 224 21.17 -18.77 -19.51
C LEU A 224 22.47 -18.10 -19.99
N THR A 225 22.87 -16.98 -19.39
CA THR A 225 24.06 -16.23 -19.81
C THR A 225 25.34 -16.79 -19.21
N MET A 226 25.27 -17.19 -17.93
CA MET A 226 26.44 -17.48 -17.12
C MET A 226 26.60 -18.96 -16.80
N HIS A 227 25.69 -19.84 -17.27
CA HIS A 227 25.54 -21.27 -16.93
C HIS A 227 25.84 -21.58 -15.46
N TRP A 228 25.31 -20.75 -14.57
CA TRP A 228 25.36 -20.92 -13.14
C TRP A 228 23.93 -20.87 -12.61
N TRP A 229 23.57 -21.84 -11.76
CA TRP A 229 22.25 -21.94 -11.16
C TRP A 229 22.39 -21.87 -9.63
N PRO A 230 21.56 -21.07 -8.94
CA PRO A 230 21.55 -21.05 -7.48
C PRO A 230 21.17 -22.41 -6.90
N ASP A 231 21.72 -22.75 -5.73
CA ASP A 231 21.41 -23.99 -5.01
C ASP A 231 19.93 -24.14 -4.68
N ARG A 232 19.28 -23.01 -4.40
CA ARG A 232 17.86 -22.93 -4.11
C ARG A 232 17.25 -21.79 -4.92
N ILE A 233 16.37 -22.17 -5.83
CA ILE A 233 15.68 -21.21 -6.72
C ILE A 233 14.44 -20.64 -6.03
N ALA A 234 13.69 -21.47 -5.30
CA ALA A 234 12.39 -21.07 -4.75
C ALA A 234 12.48 -20.40 -3.36
N THR A 235 13.47 -20.75 -2.54
CA THR A 235 13.52 -20.25 -1.16
C THR A 235 13.91 -18.77 -1.04
N PRO A 236 14.87 -18.23 -1.82
CA PRO A 236 15.16 -16.79 -1.79
C PRO A 236 13.96 -15.96 -2.27
N ALA A 237 13.29 -16.41 -3.34
CA ALA A 237 12.09 -15.76 -3.87
C ALA A 237 10.97 -15.64 -2.82
N VAL A 238 10.73 -16.70 -2.06
CA VAL A 238 9.71 -16.71 -0.99
C VAL A 238 10.12 -15.81 0.17
N GLU A 239 11.39 -15.81 0.56
CA GLU A 239 11.86 -14.96 1.67
C GLU A 239 11.79 -13.48 1.34
N VAL A 240 12.15 -13.09 0.12
CA VAL A 240 12.00 -11.70 -0.33
C VAL A 240 10.52 -11.34 -0.45
N ALA A 241 9.66 -12.25 -0.90
CA ALA A 241 8.21 -12.02 -0.90
C ALA A 241 7.66 -11.81 0.53
N CYS A 242 8.13 -12.58 1.51
CA CYS A 242 7.81 -12.38 2.92
C CYS A 242 8.35 -11.04 3.46
N ALA A 243 9.57 -10.65 3.09
CA ALA A 243 10.15 -9.36 3.45
C ALA A 243 9.30 -8.19 2.93
N VAL A 244 8.89 -8.25 1.65
CA VAL A 244 8.01 -7.25 1.02
C VAL A 244 6.62 -7.26 1.66
N ALA A 245 6.10 -8.42 2.08
CA ALA A 245 4.84 -8.49 2.82
C ALA A 245 4.92 -7.81 4.20
N ILE A 246 6.05 -7.92 4.92
CA ILE A 246 6.29 -7.18 6.17
C ILE A 246 6.31 -5.68 5.91
N VAL A 247 7.01 -5.22 4.87
CA VAL A 247 7.04 -3.81 4.50
C VAL A 247 5.64 -3.31 4.11
N THR A 248 4.85 -4.14 3.42
CA THR A 248 3.45 -3.84 3.08
C THR A 248 2.60 -3.66 4.34
N ALA A 249 2.79 -4.51 5.36
CA ALA A 249 2.08 -4.40 6.64
C ALA A 249 2.47 -3.12 7.39
N LEU A 250 3.76 -2.78 7.42
CA LEU A 250 4.27 -1.52 7.99
C LEU A 250 3.71 -0.30 7.26
N ALA A 251 3.66 -0.34 5.93
CA ALA A 251 3.10 0.74 5.12
C ALA A 251 1.60 0.94 5.36
N LEU A 252 0.84 -0.15 5.54
CA LEU A 252 -0.57 -0.05 5.94
C LEU A 252 -0.75 0.48 7.35
N LEU A 253 0.06 0.02 8.31
CA LEU A 253 0.06 0.57 9.67
C LEU A 253 0.34 2.08 9.65
N GLY A 254 1.39 2.50 8.93
CA GLY A 254 1.75 3.91 8.77
C GLY A 254 0.65 4.75 8.13
N SER A 255 -0.10 4.19 7.18
CA SER A 255 -1.22 4.88 6.51
C SER A 255 -2.38 5.27 7.43
N ILE A 256 -2.46 4.68 8.63
CA ILE A 256 -3.44 5.04 9.68
C ILE A 256 -3.03 6.35 10.38
N PHE A 257 -1.73 6.61 10.50
CA PHE A 257 -1.16 7.70 11.29
C PHE A 257 -0.66 8.88 10.45
N LEU A 258 -0.14 8.61 9.26
CA LEU A 258 0.53 9.57 8.39
C LEU A 258 -0.34 9.95 7.20
N SER A 259 -0.10 11.12 6.60
CA SER A 259 -0.67 11.47 5.30
C SER A 259 -0.11 10.54 4.21
N SER A 260 -0.74 10.50 3.04
CA SER A 260 -0.31 9.62 1.94
C SER A 260 1.17 9.81 1.58
N THR A 261 1.60 11.06 1.35
CA THR A 261 2.99 11.39 1.00
C THR A 261 3.95 11.09 2.15
N ALA A 262 3.61 11.45 3.38
CA ALA A 262 4.45 11.21 4.54
C ALA A 262 4.63 9.71 4.82
N ASN A 263 3.59 8.90 4.61
CA ASN A 263 3.67 7.44 4.75
C ASN A 263 4.67 6.85 3.75
N GLY A 264 4.60 7.27 2.49
CA GLY A 264 5.56 6.82 1.47
C GLY A 264 7.00 7.14 1.86
N ILE A 265 7.28 8.39 2.24
CA ILE A 265 8.61 8.83 2.67
C ILE A 265 9.09 8.02 3.89
N ALA A 266 8.24 7.85 4.90
CA ALA A 266 8.59 7.12 6.11
C ALA A 266 8.98 5.66 5.84
N ILE A 267 8.24 4.97 4.98
CA ILE A 267 8.53 3.57 4.62
C ILE A 267 9.80 3.47 3.79
N PHE A 268 10.05 4.40 2.85
CA PHE A 268 11.31 4.43 2.12
C PHE A 268 12.52 4.72 3.02
N MET A 269 12.38 5.63 3.98
CA MET A 269 13.43 5.91 4.97
C MET A 269 13.68 4.71 5.87
N LEU A 270 12.63 4.02 6.32
CA LEU A 270 12.77 2.79 7.11
C LEU A 270 13.43 1.67 6.30
N PHE A 271 13.06 1.51 5.04
CA PHE A 271 13.67 0.56 4.12
C PHE A 271 15.18 0.85 3.94
N GLY A 272 15.52 2.10 3.62
CA GLY A 272 16.90 2.54 3.47
C GLY A 272 17.71 2.40 4.76
N ALA A 273 17.13 2.75 5.91
CA ALA A 273 17.77 2.59 7.22
C ALA A 273 18.06 1.12 7.54
N GLY A 274 17.16 0.20 7.18
CA GLY A 274 17.41 -1.24 7.31
C GLY A 274 18.61 -1.70 6.49
N LEU A 275 18.69 -1.29 5.22
CA LEU A 275 19.83 -1.63 4.36
C LEU A 275 21.16 -1.07 4.89
N VAL A 276 21.15 0.17 5.37
CA VAL A 276 22.31 0.79 6.00
C VAL A 276 22.71 0.05 7.28
N ALA A 277 21.74 -0.40 8.09
CA ALA A 277 21.99 -1.19 9.28
C ALA A 277 22.68 -2.52 8.97
N GLY A 278 22.26 -3.22 7.90
CA GLY A 278 22.88 -4.46 7.44
C GLY A 278 24.31 -4.28 6.95
N LEU A 279 24.53 -3.22 6.16
CA LEU A 279 25.88 -2.86 5.70
C LEU A 279 26.79 -2.48 6.88
N LEU A 280 26.26 -1.70 7.82
CA LEU A 280 26.98 -1.29 9.03
C LEU A 280 27.36 -2.51 9.90
N GLY A 281 26.51 -3.53 9.94
CA GLY A 281 26.81 -4.79 10.63
C GLY A 281 28.00 -5.52 10.01
N THR A 282 28.07 -5.55 8.68
CA THR A 282 29.18 -6.15 7.94
C THR A 282 30.48 -5.39 8.19
N ILE A 283 30.44 -4.05 8.14
CA ILE A 283 31.59 -3.20 8.46
C ILE A 283 32.05 -3.42 9.91
N GLY A 284 31.11 -3.48 10.85
CA GLY A 284 31.41 -3.75 12.26
C GLY A 284 32.08 -5.11 12.47
N HIS A 285 31.70 -6.12 11.69
CA HIS A 285 32.35 -7.43 11.69
C HIS A 285 33.79 -7.37 11.14
N VAL A 286 34.02 -6.67 10.03
CA VAL A 286 35.34 -6.53 9.41
C VAL A 286 36.31 -5.75 10.31
N ILE A 287 35.84 -4.66 10.92
CA ILE A 287 36.66 -3.80 11.79
C ILE A 287 36.85 -4.41 13.20
N GLY A 288 36.08 -5.44 13.55
CA GLY A 288 36.10 -6.04 14.89
C GLY A 288 35.49 -5.15 15.99
N SER A 289 34.71 -4.12 15.61
CA SER A 289 34.11 -3.19 16.56
C SER A 289 32.80 -3.73 17.14
N THR A 290 32.80 -4.02 18.45
CA THR A 290 31.63 -4.53 19.18
C THR A 290 30.50 -3.50 19.27
N ALA A 291 30.81 -2.21 19.39
CA ALA A 291 29.81 -1.14 19.46
C ALA A 291 29.01 -1.02 18.16
N ILE A 292 29.69 -1.04 17.02
CA ILE A 292 29.05 -0.98 15.69
C ILE A 292 28.20 -2.24 15.46
N ARG A 293 28.73 -3.41 15.82
CA ARG A 293 27.98 -4.67 15.74
C ARG A 293 26.73 -4.65 16.60
N HIS A 294 26.80 -4.12 17.83
CA HIS A 294 25.64 -4.04 18.72
C HIS A 294 24.58 -3.08 18.19
N ALA A 295 24.98 -1.89 17.75
CA ALA A 295 24.07 -0.91 17.15
C ALA A 295 23.38 -1.46 15.89
N SER A 296 24.13 -2.12 15.01
CA SER A 296 23.58 -2.80 13.83
C SER A 296 22.64 -3.94 14.21
N THR A 297 22.98 -4.75 15.22
CA THR A 297 22.12 -5.84 15.70
C THR A 297 20.77 -5.33 16.20
N VAL A 298 20.77 -4.24 16.97
CA VAL A 298 19.53 -3.60 17.46
C VAL A 298 18.70 -3.08 16.28
N ALA A 299 19.34 -2.46 15.29
CA ALA A 299 18.65 -2.00 14.08
C ALA A 299 18.09 -3.16 13.24
N ALA A 300 18.81 -4.28 13.11
CA ALA A 300 18.35 -5.48 12.41
C ALA A 300 17.10 -6.10 13.07
N TYR A 301 17.01 -6.06 14.41
CA TYR A 301 15.79 -6.48 15.11
C TYR A 301 14.57 -5.60 14.79
N LEU A 302 14.79 -4.31 14.51
CA LEU A 302 13.74 -3.36 14.09
C LEU A 302 13.36 -3.53 12.61
N THR A 303 14.25 -4.08 11.78
CA THR A 303 14.06 -4.25 10.34
C THR A 303 14.11 -5.72 9.90
N PRO A 304 13.15 -6.56 10.33
CA PRO A 304 13.17 -7.99 10.01
C PRO A 304 13.04 -8.32 8.52
N PHE A 305 12.56 -7.37 7.69
CA PHE A 305 12.58 -7.52 6.24
C PHE A 305 14.01 -7.57 5.68
N GLU A 306 14.95 -6.84 6.30
CA GLU A 306 16.36 -6.85 5.91
C GLU A 306 17.03 -8.15 6.36
N ALA A 307 16.70 -8.68 7.54
CA ALA A 307 17.18 -9.98 7.98
C ALA A 307 16.70 -11.14 7.09
N LEU A 308 15.45 -11.09 6.60
CA LEU A 308 14.94 -12.05 5.59
C LEU A 308 15.68 -11.92 4.25
N TYR A 309 15.99 -10.70 3.83
CA TYR A 309 16.78 -10.45 2.63
C TYR A 309 18.21 -11.00 2.76
N GLN A 310 18.82 -10.87 3.93
CA GLN A 310 20.13 -11.45 4.24
C GLN A 310 20.12 -12.99 4.23
N ASP A 311 19.10 -13.63 4.80
CA ASP A 311 18.96 -15.10 4.73
C ASP A 311 18.73 -15.58 3.28
N ALA A 312 18.04 -14.77 2.47
CA ALA A 312 17.81 -15.06 1.05
C ALA A 312 19.12 -14.96 0.24
N LEU A 313 19.94 -13.92 0.47
CA LEU A 313 21.28 -13.78 -0.12
C LEU A 313 22.20 -14.94 0.25
N ARG A 314 22.17 -15.39 1.51
CA ARG A 314 22.95 -16.55 1.97
C ARG A 314 22.59 -17.83 1.22
N GLN A 315 21.32 -18.00 0.88
CA GLN A 315 20.85 -19.19 0.16
C GLN A 315 21.21 -19.20 -1.32
N LEU A 316 21.47 -18.05 -1.92
CA LEU A 316 22.06 -17.97 -3.25
C LEU A 316 23.52 -18.46 -3.29
N THR A 317 24.21 -18.47 -2.15
CA THR A 317 25.66 -18.69 -2.03
C THR A 317 26.05 -19.88 -1.16
N SER A 318 25.08 -20.74 -0.81
CA SER A 318 25.27 -21.75 0.24
C SER A 318 26.26 -22.87 -0.09
N SER A 319 26.48 -23.15 -1.38
CA SER A 319 27.46 -24.11 -1.87
C SER A 319 28.86 -23.52 -2.05
N THR A 320 29.00 -22.19 -2.04
CA THR A 320 30.27 -21.52 -2.27
C THR A 320 31.03 -21.37 -0.94
N THR A 321 31.86 -22.35 -0.63
CA THR A 321 32.74 -22.35 0.55
C THR A 321 34.13 -21.78 0.22
N GLY A 322 34.86 -21.30 1.24
CA GLY A 322 36.23 -20.81 1.08
C GLY A 322 36.32 -19.30 0.84
N LEU A 323 37.42 -18.85 0.24
CA LEU A 323 37.72 -17.42 0.06
C LEU A 323 36.68 -16.73 -0.83
N THR A 324 36.16 -17.41 -1.87
CA THR A 324 35.04 -16.91 -2.68
C THR A 324 33.78 -16.69 -1.85
N GLY A 325 33.45 -17.62 -0.96
CA GLY A 325 32.30 -17.49 -0.06
C GLY A 325 32.45 -16.30 0.90
N PHE A 326 33.65 -16.12 1.47
CA PHE A 326 33.95 -14.97 2.32
C PHE A 326 33.84 -13.64 1.57
N LEU A 327 34.40 -13.55 0.35
CA LEU A 327 34.28 -12.35 -0.49
C LEU A 327 32.83 -12.06 -0.88
N LEU A 328 32.01 -13.10 -1.11
CA LEU A 328 30.58 -12.94 -1.38
C LEU A 328 29.81 -12.43 -0.16
N GLN A 329 30.17 -12.86 1.05
CA GLN A 329 29.59 -12.34 2.31
C GLN A 329 29.95 -10.86 2.55
N LEU A 330 31.07 -10.40 1.99
CA LEU A 330 31.49 -8.99 1.95
C LEU A 330 30.89 -8.21 0.76
N GLY A 331 30.05 -8.86 -0.06
CA GLY A 331 29.41 -8.30 -1.24
C GLY A 331 28.48 -7.11 -0.96
N PRO A 332 27.85 -6.57 -2.00
CA PRO A 332 27.48 -5.15 -2.15
C PRO A 332 26.38 -4.65 -1.18
N PHE A 333 25.76 -5.54 -0.40
CA PHE A 333 24.77 -5.17 0.60
C PHE A 333 25.02 -5.81 1.98
N GLY A 334 26.16 -6.50 2.12
CA GLY A 334 26.58 -7.14 3.36
C GLY A 334 25.67 -8.29 3.84
N GLY A 335 26.10 -8.95 4.91
CA GLY A 335 25.13 -9.35 5.92
C GLY A 335 24.57 -10.76 5.85
N ALA A 336 25.18 -11.74 5.20
CA ALA A 336 24.80 -13.14 5.42
C ALA A 336 25.22 -13.67 6.81
N TYR A 337 25.10 -12.85 7.87
CA TYR A 337 25.44 -13.15 9.27
C TYR A 337 24.19 -13.34 10.14
N VAL A 338 23.07 -12.69 9.78
CA VAL A 338 21.79 -12.87 10.45
C VAL A 338 20.97 -13.85 9.63
N HIS A 339 20.97 -15.12 10.03
CA HIS A 339 20.36 -16.20 9.26
C HIS A 339 19.79 -17.33 10.12
N GLY A 340 18.99 -18.17 9.48
CA GLY A 340 18.45 -19.39 10.07
C GLY A 340 17.05 -19.24 10.66
N TRP A 341 16.60 -20.30 11.31
CA TRP A 341 15.25 -20.42 11.88
C TRP A 341 14.86 -19.29 12.86
N PRO A 342 15.75 -18.78 13.74
CA PRO A 342 15.39 -17.69 14.65
C PRO A 342 14.93 -16.42 13.93
N VAL A 343 15.54 -16.10 12.79
CA VAL A 343 15.20 -14.91 12.00
C VAL A 343 13.81 -15.04 11.41
N ARG A 344 13.47 -16.20 10.85
CA ARG A 344 12.16 -16.46 10.26
C ARG A 344 11.05 -16.43 11.31
N LEU A 345 11.32 -16.99 12.50
CA LEU A 345 10.40 -16.92 13.64
C LEU A 345 10.21 -15.49 14.14
N TRP A 346 11.30 -14.72 14.25
CA TRP A 346 11.23 -13.30 14.63
C TRP A 346 10.45 -12.48 13.59
N ALA A 347 10.72 -12.69 12.30
CA ALA A 347 10.01 -12.02 11.22
C ALA A 347 8.51 -12.36 11.23
N ALA A 348 8.14 -13.62 11.49
CA ALA A 348 6.75 -14.02 11.65
C ALA A 348 6.11 -13.38 12.90
N ALA A 349 6.79 -13.37 14.03
CA ALA A 349 6.32 -12.74 15.26
C ALA A 349 6.13 -11.22 15.08
N PHE A 350 7.09 -10.55 14.43
CA PHE A 350 7.01 -9.14 14.10
C PHE A 350 5.85 -8.84 13.15
N PHE A 351 5.66 -9.67 12.12
CA PHE A 351 4.53 -9.56 11.21
C PHE A 351 3.18 -9.64 11.95
N VAL A 352 3.03 -10.60 12.86
CA VAL A 352 1.84 -10.72 13.72
C VAL A 352 1.68 -9.50 14.62
N LEU A 353 2.77 -9.00 15.21
CA LEU A 353 2.76 -7.82 16.07
C LEU A 353 2.33 -6.55 15.31
N VAL A 354 2.84 -6.34 14.10
CA VAL A 354 2.42 -5.24 13.21
C VAL A 354 0.95 -5.40 12.81
N GLY A 355 0.50 -6.61 12.48
CA GLY A 355 -0.90 -6.88 12.16
C GLY A 355 -1.85 -6.61 13.33
N VAL A 356 -1.50 -7.08 14.54
CA VAL A 356 -2.28 -6.85 15.76
C VAL A 356 -2.30 -5.37 16.12
N THR A 357 -1.16 -4.67 16.06
CA THR A 357 -1.11 -3.23 16.34
C THR A 357 -1.91 -2.42 15.34
N ALA A 358 -1.90 -2.78 14.05
CA ALA A 358 -2.75 -2.16 13.02
C ALA A 358 -4.24 -2.35 13.32
N LEU A 359 -4.65 -3.56 13.70
CA LEU A 359 -6.04 -3.86 14.08
C LEU A 359 -6.46 -3.09 15.34
N LEU A 360 -5.60 -3.02 16.36
CA LEU A 360 -5.89 -2.29 17.60
C LEU A 360 -5.94 -0.77 17.39
N ALA A 361 -4.99 -0.21 16.64
CA ALA A 361 -4.94 1.21 16.30
C ALA A 361 -6.20 1.64 15.54
N PHE A 362 -6.62 0.84 14.56
CA PHE A 362 -7.82 1.13 13.75
C PHE A 362 -9.14 0.98 14.53
N ARG A 363 -9.15 0.18 15.60
CA ARG A 363 -10.31 0.08 16.52
C ARG A 363 -10.44 1.28 17.44
N ARG A 364 -9.33 1.88 17.88
CA ARG A 364 -9.32 2.97 18.88
C ARG A 364 -9.51 4.36 18.28
N ARG A 365 -9.25 4.54 16.98
CA ARG A 365 -9.46 5.83 16.31
C ARG A 365 -10.88 5.94 15.78
N ASP A 366 -11.57 6.97 16.24
CA ASP A 366 -12.74 7.50 15.55
C ASP A 366 -12.24 8.37 14.40
N LEU A 367 -12.63 7.98 13.18
CA LEU A 367 -12.39 8.74 11.95
C LEU A 367 -13.58 9.67 11.70
#